data_AF-A0A8T5IRU5-F1
#
_entry.id   AF-A0A8T5IRU5-F1
#
_cell.length_a   1.000
_cell.length_b   1.000
_cell.length_c   1.000
_cell.angle_alpha   90.00
_cell.angle_beta   90.00
_cell.angle_gamma   90.00
#
_symmetry.space_group_name_H-M   'P 1'
#
loop_
_entity.id
_entity.type
_entity.pdbx_description
1 polymer ?
#
loop_
_entity_poly.entity_id
_entity_poly.type
_entity_poly.pdbx_seq_one_letter_code
_entity_poly.pdbx_strand_id
1 'polypeptide(L)' 'MKVAIIITNKKASQNIKEFLTELPSNMFLHEVDKDSIECENIDEEVEADLIVFATRHQS' A
#
# COMPACT_ATOMS: atom_id res chain seq x y z
N MET A 1 13.42 9.59 -4.65
CA MET A 1 12.53 9.13 -3.58
C MET A 1 11.40 8.30 -4.18
N LYS A 2 11.51 6.97 -4.13
CA LYS A 2 10.49 5.99 -4.51
C LYS A 2 9.49 5.83 -3.37
N VAL A 3 8.19 5.82 -3.66
CA VAL A 3 7.13 5.63 -2.67
C VAL A 3 6.30 4.41 -3.04
N ALA A 4 6.15 3.48 -2.10
CA ALA A 4 5.24 2.36 -2.23
C ALA A 4 3.93 2.64 -1.48
N ILE A 5 2.81 2.48 -2.16
CA ILE A 5 1.49 2.47 -1.54
C ILE A 5 1.07 1.00 -1.37
N ILE A 6 0.95 0.54 -0.14
CA ILE A 6 0.54 -0.83 0.18
C ILE A 6 -0.98 -0.92 0.13
N ILE A 7 -1.49 -1.76 -0.76
CA ILE A 7 -2.91 -2.09 -0.89
C ILE A 7 -3.13 -3.50 -0.37
N THR A 8 -4.02 -3.65 0.61
CA THR A 8 -4.36 -4.92 1.25
C THR A 8 -5.66 -5.48 0.69
N ASN A 9 -6.01 -6.72 1.04
CA ASN A 9 -7.29 -7.33 0.70
C ASN A 9 -8.53 -6.66 1.38
N LYS A 10 -8.34 -5.63 2.22
CA LYS A 10 -9.45 -4.94 2.88
C LYS A 10 -10.22 -4.04 1.92
N LYS A 11 -11.55 -4.03 2.07
CA LYS A 11 -12.46 -3.20 1.26
C LYS A 11 -12.05 -1.73 1.18
N ALA A 12 -11.65 -1.11 2.30
CA ALA A 12 -11.23 0.29 2.28
C ALA A 12 -9.95 0.52 1.44
N SER A 13 -9.01 -0.42 1.51
CA SER A 13 -7.77 -0.38 0.73
C SER A 13 -8.06 -0.53 -0.76
N GLN A 14 -8.92 -1.49 -1.11
CA GLN A 14 -9.39 -1.70 -2.49
C GLN A 14 -10.16 -0.49 -3.03
N ASN A 15 -11.02 0.13 -2.21
CA ASN A 15 -11.68 1.38 -2.61
C ASN A 15 -10.68 2.50 -2.89
N ILE A 16 -9.61 2.64 -2.09
CA ILE A 16 -8.56 3.66 -2.34
C ILE A 16 -7.86 3.38 -3.68
N LYS A 17 -7.53 2.12 -3.96
CA LYS A 17 -6.91 1.69 -5.23
C LYS A 17 -7.73 2.15 -6.45
N GLU A 18 -9.06 2.08 -6.39
CA GLU A 18 -9.94 2.52 -7.50
C GLU A 18 -9.78 4.02 -7.84
N PHE A 19 -9.38 4.86 -6.88
CA PHE A 19 -9.13 6.29 -7.09
C PHE A 19 -7.68 6.61 -7.47
N LEU A 20 -6.76 5.64 -7.40
CA LEU A 20 -5.34 5.81 -7.73
C LEU A 20 -5.04 5.41 -9.18
N THR A 21 -5.74 6.03 -10.13
CA THR A 21 -5.64 5.72 -11.57
C THR A 21 -4.37 6.25 -12.22
N GLU A 22 -3.85 7.37 -11.73
CA GLU A 22 -2.61 7.98 -12.21
C GLU A 22 -1.71 8.30 -11.02
N LEU A 23 -0.54 7.69 -11.00
CA LEU A 23 0.49 7.93 -9.99
C LEU A 23 1.67 8.67 -10.62
N PRO A 24 2.31 9.60 -9.89
CA PRO A 24 3.61 10.13 -10.28
C PRO A 24 4.61 9.00 -10.54
N SER A 25 5.58 9.21 -11.43
CA SER A 25 6.53 8.18 -11.87
C SER A 25 7.38 7.55 -10.76
N ASN A 26 7.48 8.22 -9.60
CA ASN A 26 8.20 7.75 -8.43
C ASN A 26 7.30 7.05 -7.40
N MET A 27 6.03 6.81 -7.72
CA MET A 27 5.07 6.16 -6.84
C MET A 27 4.50 4.90 -7.51
N PHE A 28 4.30 3.83 -6.74
CA PHE A 28 3.71 2.60 -7.26
C PHE A 28 2.83 1.93 -6.21
N LEU A 29 1.87 1.14 -6.69
CA LEU A 29 1.02 0.30 -5.85
C LEU A 29 1.71 -1.05 -5.64
N HIS A 30 1.69 -1.53 -4.40
CA HIS A 30 2.11 -2.87 -4.05
C HIS A 30 0.94 -3.58 -3.37
N GLU A 31 0.41 -4.61 -4.02
CA GLU A 31 -0.76 -5.36 -3.53
C GLU A 31 -0.33 -6.58 -2.73
N VAL A 32 -0.97 -6.80 -1.59
CA VAL A 32 -0.73 -7.92 -0.70
C VAL A 32 -2.03 -8.59 -0.27
N ASP A 33 -2.01 -9.92 -0.17
CA ASP A 33 -3.16 -10.74 0.26
C ASP A 33 -3.32 -10.86 1.79
N LYS A 34 -2.59 -10.03 2.55
CA LYS A 34 -2.56 -9.99 4.02
C LYS A 34 -3.07 -8.64 4.56
N ASP A 35 -3.40 -8.56 5.85
CA ASP A 35 -3.75 -7.28 6.50
C ASP A 35 -2.50 -6.40 6.69
N SER A 36 -2.68 -5.09 6.87
CA SER A 36 -1.55 -4.16 7.04
C SER A 36 -0.74 -4.46 8.31
N ILE A 37 -1.39 -4.99 9.34
CA ILE A 37 -0.72 -5.38 10.60
C ILE A 37 0.09 -6.67 10.47
N GLU A 38 -0.17 -7.47 9.43
CA GLU A 38 0.50 -8.76 9.15
C GLU A 38 1.65 -8.59 8.15
N CYS A 39 1.89 -7.36 7.68
CA CYS A 39 2.97 -7.02 6.73
C CYS A 39 4.32 -6.86 7.45
N GLU A 40 4.74 -7.88 8.18
CA GLU A 40 6.07 -7.94 8.80
C GLU A 40 7.15 -7.87 7.72
N ASN A 41 8.22 -7.10 7.97
CA ASN A 41 9.39 -6.93 7.10
C ASN A 41 9.06 -6.47 5.66
N ILE A 42 7.95 -5.73 5.48
CA ILE A 42 7.53 -5.23 4.16
C ILE A 42 8.60 -4.33 3.50
N ASP A 43 9.44 -3.70 4.30
CA ASP A 43 10.59 -2.89 3.88
C ASP A 43 11.72 -3.71 3.25
N GLU A 44 11.81 -5.01 3.55
CA GLU A 44 12.71 -5.94 2.86
C GLU A 44 12.11 -6.47 1.55
N GLU A 45 10.77 -6.54 1.47
CA GLU A 45 10.02 -7.02 0.29
C GLU A 45 9.86 -5.94 -0.79
N VAL A 46 9.83 -4.67 -0.40
CA VAL A 46 9.47 -3.54 -1.28
C VAL A 46 10.59 -2.50 -1.34
N GLU A 47 11.21 -2.35 -2.52
CA GLU A 47 12.26 -1.35 -2.76
C GLU A 47 11.68 0.07 -2.87
N ALA A 48 11.44 0.71 -1.73
CA ALA A 48 10.96 2.08 -1.63
C ALA A 48 11.66 2.87 -0.51
N ASP A 49 11.76 4.18 -0.70
CA ASP A 49 12.27 5.11 0.32
C ASP A 49 11.20 5.46 1.36
N LEU A 50 9.92 5.28 1.01
CA LEU A 50 8.76 5.54 1.85
C LEU A 50 7.66 4.51 1.57
N ILE A 51 7.05 4.01 2.64
CA ILE A 51 5.93 3.06 2.58
C ILE A 51 4.69 3.70 3.18
N VAL A 52 3.59 3.68 2.43
CA VAL A 52 2.29 4.23 2.81
C VAL A 52 1.26 3.11 2.87
N PHE A 53 0.77 2.78 4.07
CA PHE A 53 -0.32 1.84 4.23
C PHE A 53 -1.67 2.52 4.02
N ALA A 54 -2.32 2.23 2.89
CA ALA A 54 -3.67 2.71 2.60
C ALA A 54 -4.71 1.76 3.24
N THR A 55 -4.92 1.88 4.54
CA THR A 55 -5.75 0.95 5.32
C THR A 55 -6.87 1.67 6.09
N ARG A 56 -7.82 0.89 6.61
CA ARG A 56 -8.91 1.39 7.47
C ARG A 56 -8.46 1.47 8.92
N HIS A 57 -8.96 2.47 9.64
CA HIS A 57 -9.06 2.40 11.09
C HIS A 57 -10.38 1.75 11.48
N GLN A 58 -10.39 0.96 12.55
CA GLN A 58 -11.60 0.43 13.17
C GLN A 58 -11.55 0.81 14.66
N SER A 59 -12.48 1.66 15.09
CA SER A 59 -12.68 2.02 16.50
C SER A 59 -13.62 1.04 17.18
#